data_AF-A0A242BTV0-F1
#
_entry.id   AF-A0A242BTV0-F1
#
_cell.length_a   1.000
_cell.length_b   1.000
_cell.length_c   1.000
_cell.angle_alpha   90.00
_cell.angle_beta   90.00
_cell.angle_gamma   90.00
#
_symmetry.space_group_name_H-M   'P 1'
#
loop_
_entity.id
_entity.type
_entity.pdbx_description
1 polymer ?
#
loop_
_entity_poly.entity_id
_entity_poly.type
_entity_poly.pdbx_seq_one_letter_code
_entity_poly.pdbx_strand_id
1 'polypeptide(L)' 'MPRLSKKAKQGWSFFLSPITGRRTYNDLCRKCLNQCKQSFRAVVVSCPKYRSKRSVKNEPNGNDFNDTG' A
#
# COMPACT_ATOMS: atom_id res chain seq x y z
N MET A 1 13.60 -12.08 11.54
CA MET A 1 12.89 -10.80 11.73
C MET A 1 12.54 -10.64 13.21
N PRO A 2 12.84 -9.50 13.83
CA PRO A 2 12.47 -9.22 15.22
C PRO A 2 10.97 -9.40 15.42
N ARG A 3 10.56 -10.09 16.47
CA ARG A 3 9.15 -10.30 16.80
C ARG A 3 8.59 -8.98 17.35
N LEU A 4 7.46 -8.53 16.79
CA LEU A 4 6.72 -7.36 17.30
C LEU A 4 6.39 -7.55 18.78
N SER A 5 6.54 -6.48 19.58
CA SER A 5 6.10 -6.46 20.98
C SER A 5 4.59 -6.73 21.07
N LYS A 6 4.10 -7.20 22.21
CA LYS A 6 2.66 -7.50 22.41
C LYS A 6 1.76 -6.31 22.04
N LYS A 7 2.13 -5.10 22.48
CA LYS A 7 1.41 -3.86 22.18
C LYS A 7 1.39 -3.54 20.68
N ALA A 8 2.53 -3.74 20.00
CA ALA A 8 2.61 -3.51 18.56
C ALA A 8 1.81 -4.57 17.77
N LYS A 9 1.78 -5.84 18.19
CA LYS A 9 0.93 -6.86 17.54
C LYS A 9 -0.55 -6.50 17.59
N GLN A 10 -1.01 -5.90 18.68
CA GLN A 10 -2.41 -5.49 18.83
C GLN A 10 -2.75 -4.33 17.89
N GLY A 11 -1.91 -3.30 17.81
CA GLY A 11 -2.09 -2.18 16.87
C GLY A 11 -1.99 -2.60 15.40
N TRP A 12 -1.17 -3.61 15.08
CA TRP A 12 -1.01 -4.14 13.73
C TRP A 12 -1.87 -5.38 13.45
N SER A 13 -2.82 -5.76 14.33
CA SER A 13 -3.54 -7.04 14.24
C SER A 13 -4.23 -7.23 12.88
N PHE A 14 -4.76 -6.14 12.32
CA PHE A 14 -5.44 -6.11 11.04
C PHE A 14 -4.51 -6.38 9.85
N PHE A 15 -3.22 -6.10 10.02
CA PHE A 15 -2.18 -6.34 9.03
C PHE A 15 -1.44 -7.66 9.26
N LEU A 16 -1.66 -8.35 10.38
CA LEU A 16 -0.95 -9.60 10.67
C LEU A 16 -1.70 -10.81 10.10
N SER A 17 -1.01 -11.60 9.28
CA SER A 17 -1.48 -12.92 8.88
C SER A 17 -1.55 -13.83 10.12
N PRO A 18 -2.67 -14.52 10.40
CA PRO A 18 -2.78 -15.43 11.53
C PRO A 18 -1.88 -16.66 11.37
N ILE A 19 -1.64 -17.08 10.13
CA ILE A 19 -0.83 -18.26 9.80
C ILE A 19 0.66 -17.92 9.87
N THR A 20 1.05 -16.79 9.27
CA THR A 20 2.48 -16.44 9.12
C THR A 20 3.00 -15.54 10.23
N GLY A 21 2.12 -14.86 10.97
CA GLY A 21 2.48 -13.86 11.98
C GLY A 21 3.23 -12.65 11.43
N ARG A 22 3.22 -12.45 10.10
CA ARG A 22 3.91 -11.37 9.39
C ARG A 22 2.92 -10.31 8.95
N ARG A 23 3.41 -9.07 8.79
CA ARG A 23 2.64 -7.97 8.20
C ARG A 23 2.40 -8.24 6.72
N THR A 24 1.14 -8.39 6.35
CA THR A 24 0.64 -8.62 5.00
C THR A 24 -0.24 -7.46 4.58
N TYR A 25 -0.07 -7.05 3.32
CA TYR A 25 -0.83 -5.96 2.72
C TYR A 25 -1.76 -6.50 1.63
N ASN A 26 -2.76 -5.70 1.26
CA ASN A 26 -3.62 -5.98 0.11
C ASN A 26 -2.77 -6.18 -1.15
N ASP A 27 -3.17 -7.08 -2.06
CA ASP A 27 -2.48 -7.36 -3.32
C ASP A 27 -2.23 -6.10 -4.17
N LEU A 28 -3.16 -5.13 -4.16
CA LEU A 28 -2.99 -3.84 -4.84
C LEU A 28 -1.90 -3.00 -4.17
N CYS A 29 -1.82 -3.05 -2.85
CA CYS A 29 -0.90 -2.27 -2.03
C CYS A 29 0.50 -2.92 -1.92
N ARG A 30 0.65 -4.23 -2.17
CA ARG A 30 1.97 -4.91 -2.13
C ARG A 30 2.95 -4.36 -3.17
N LYS A 31 2.45 -3.97 -4.34
CA LYS A 31 3.24 -3.38 -5.43
C LYS A 31 3.18 -1.85 -5.46
N CYS A 32 2.44 -1.24 -4.54
CA CYS A 32 2.27 0.19 -4.51
C CYS A 32 3.49 0.86 -3.88
N LEU A 33 4.07 1.83 -4.58
CA LEU A 33 5.16 2.68 -4.08
C LEU A 33 4.65 3.72 -3.07
N ASN A 34 3.33 3.99 -3.08
CA ASN A 34 2.72 4.97 -2.21
C ASN A 34 2.49 4.42 -0.79
N GLN A 35 2.40 5.33 0.17
CA GLN A 35 2.13 5.01 1.58
C GLN A 35 0.70 4.54 1.86
N CYS A 36 -0.18 4.45 0.85
CA CYS A 36 -1.57 4.00 0.96
C CYS A 36 -1.68 2.48 1.17
N LYS A 37 -0.90 1.92 2.11
CA LYS A 37 -0.85 0.49 2.40
C LYS A 37 -2.08 0.09 3.18
N GLN A 38 -3.00 -0.58 2.48
CA GLN A 38 -4.19 -1.18 3.08
C GLN A 38 -3.90 -2.59 3.56
N SER A 39 -4.64 -3.02 4.59
CA SER A 39 -4.53 -4.37 5.11
C SER A 39 -5.01 -5.38 4.06
N PHE A 40 -4.51 -6.62 4.14
CA PHE A 40 -4.99 -7.71 3.29
C PHE A 40 -6.45 -8.09 3.54
N ARG A 41 -7.04 -7.65 4.67
CA ARG A 41 -8.44 -7.88 5.04
C ARG A 41 -9.38 -6.81 4.51
N ALA A 42 -8.86 -5.64 4.11
CA ALA A 42 -9.68 -4.55 3.62
C ALA A 42 -10.01 -4.73 2.13
N VAL A 43 -11.28 -4.57 1.78
CA VAL A 43 -11.74 -4.44 0.39
C VAL A 43 -11.42 -3.02 -0.08
N VAL A 44 -10.54 -2.91 -1.08
CA VAL A 44 -10.14 -1.61 -1.65
C VAL A 44 -11.18 -1.23 -2.70
N VAL A 45 -12.07 -0.30 -2.37
CA VAL A 45 -13.11 0.21 -3.29
C VAL A 45 -12.49 1.11 -4.35
N SER A 46 -11.60 2.02 -3.94
CA SER A 46 -10.84 2.89 -4.82
C SER A 46 -9.54 3.26 -4.12
N CYS A 47 -8.42 3.24 -4.85
CA CYS A 47 -7.16 3.77 -4.37
C CYS A 47 -6.75 4.92 -5.29
N PRO A 48 -6.80 6.18 -4.82
CA PRO A 48 -6.55 7.35 -5.66
C PRO A 48 -5.11 7.38 -6.22
N LYS A 49 -4.20 6.64 -5.58
CA LYS A 49 -2.79 6.55 -5.97
C LYS A 49 -2.42 5.22 -6.64
N TYR A 50 -3.38 4.32 -6.88
CA TYR A 50 -3.11 3.05 -7.55
C TYR A 50 -3.11 3.24 -9.06
N ARG A 51 -1.93 3.08 -9.68
CA ARG A 51 -1.79 2.98 -11.14
C ARG A 51 -1.35 1.55 -11.47
N SER A 52 -2.24 0.75 -12.06
CA SER A 52 -1.84 -0.56 -12.56
C SER A 52 -1.09 -0.40 -13.89
N LYS A 53 -0.14 -1.28 -14.19
CA LYS A 53 0.54 -1.29 -15.51
C LYS A 53 -0.42 -1.52 -16.69
N ARG A 54 -1.62 -2.05 -16.42
CA ARG A 54 -2.70 -2.30 -17.40
C ARG A 54 -3.79 -1.23 -17.39
N SER A 55 -3.76 -0.29 -16.45
CA SER A 55 -4.62 0.88 -16.49
C SER A 55 -4.10 1.69 -17.67
N VAL A 56 -4.86 1.66 -18.76
CA VAL A 56 -4.69 2.56 -19.89
C VAL A 56 -4.30 3.94 -19.37
N LYS A 57 -3.20 4.48 -19.92
CA LYS A 57 -2.77 5.85 -19.71
C LYS A 57 -3.91 6.76 -20.14
N ASN A 58 -4.79 7.13 -19.21
CA ASN A 58 -5.38 8.45 -19.28
C ASN A 58 -4.33 9.35 -18.65
N GLU A 59 -3.53 9.95 -19.52
CA GLU A 59 -2.49 10.91 -19.17
C GLU A 59 -3.03 11.95 -18.18
N PRO A 60 -2.35 12.25 -17.06
CA PRO A 60 -2.48 13.58 -16.52
C PRO A 60 -1.76 14.52 -17.48
N ASN A 61 -2.55 15.24 -18.26
CA ASN A 61 -2.12 16.39 -19.03
C ASN A 61 -1.47 17.42 -18.08
N GLY A 62 -0.23 17.84 -18.37
CA GLY A 62 0.48 19.01 -17.79
C GLY A 62 1.05 18.83 -16.36
N ASN A 63 2.25 19.29 -15.99
CA ASN A 63 3.28 20.10 -16.64
C ASN A 63 4.62 19.75 -16.00
N ASP A 64 5.66 19.52 -16.81
CA ASP A 64 7.05 19.49 -16.36
C ASP A 64 7.47 20.90 -15.94
N PHE A 65 7.43 21.21 -14.65
CA PHE A 65 8.09 22.40 -14.11
C PHE A 65 9.49 21.98 -13.64
N ASN A 66 10.48 22.18 -14.50
CA ASN A 66 11.89 22.06 -14.16
C ASN A 66 12.30 23.28 -13.33
N ASP A 67 12.53 23.10 -12.04
CA ASP A 67 13.17 24.11 -11.19
C ASP A 67 14.66 23.79 -11.15
N THR A 68 15.45 24.54 -11.91
CA THR A 68 16.91 24.61 -11.74
C THR A 68 17.17 25.87 -10.93
N GLY A 69 17.52 25.69 -9.65
CA GLY A 69 18.09 26.70 -8.77
C GLY A 69 19.45 26.25 -8.31
#